data_AF-A0A6P2ST73-F1
#
_entry.id   AF-A0A6P2ST73-F1
#
_cell.length_a   1.000
_cell.length_b   1.000
_cell.length_c   1.000
_cell.angle_alpha   90.00
_cell.angle_beta   90.00
_cell.angle_gamma   90.00
#
_symmetry.space_group_name_H-M   'P 1'
#
loop_
_entity.id
_entity.type
_entity.pdbx_description
1 polymer ?
#
loop_
_entity_poly.entity_id
_entity_poly.type
_entity_poly.pdbx_seq_one_letter_code
_entity_poly.pdbx_strand_id
1 'polypeptide(L)'
;MEQLESFGLPDTFPESMMPAPGAQLVRDCLKVKGMRKQDLMKMARSRGFRPTWKRLEHLGPGVYGFGLTIGRCVVPLMVRMVVVSSTVVPSPASSEQQPLF
;
A
#
# COMPACT_ATOMS: atom_id res chain seq x y z
N MET A 1 1.43 -5.93 -11.93
CA MET A 1 2.27 -4.91 -11.23
C MET A 1 1.80 -4.80 -9.79
N GLU A 2 2.67 -4.62 -8.81
CA GLU A 2 2.26 -4.48 -7.40
C GLU A 2 1.68 -3.09 -7.11
N GLN A 3 0.61 -3.05 -6.31
CA GLN A 3 -0.06 -1.82 -5.85
C GLN A 3 -0.33 -1.91 -4.35
N LEU A 4 -0.33 -0.77 -3.67
CA LEU A 4 -0.65 -0.64 -2.25
C LEU A 4 -2.09 -1.12 -1.98
N GLU A 5 -2.22 -2.05 -1.04
CA GLU A 5 -3.49 -2.51 -0.50
C GLU A 5 -3.76 -1.84 0.86
N SER A 6 -2.79 -1.90 1.77
CA SER A 6 -2.97 -1.42 3.15
C SER A 6 -1.66 -1.05 3.85
N PHE A 7 -1.81 -0.31 4.94
CA PHE A 7 -0.76 -0.08 5.93
C PHE A 7 -1.15 -0.75 7.25
N GLY A 8 -0.14 -1.13 8.02
CA GLY A 8 -0.25 -1.53 9.42
C GLY A 8 0.90 -0.99 10.24
N LEU A 9 0.77 -1.08 11.56
CA LEU A 9 1.85 -0.83 12.51
C LEU A 9 2.26 -2.17 13.14
N PRO A 10 3.55 -2.41 13.39
CA PRO A 10 3.96 -3.55 14.18
C PRO A 10 3.46 -3.37 15.62
N ASP A 11 3.19 -4.48 16.32
CA ASP A 11 2.71 -4.47 17.71
C ASP A 11 3.65 -3.72 18.68
N THR A 12 4.92 -3.59 18.30
CA THR A 12 5.96 -2.88 19.06
C THR A 12 5.92 -1.36 18.89
N PHE A 13 5.05 -0.82 18.02
CA PHE A 13 4.91 0.62 17.80
C PHE A 13 3.46 1.06 18.01
N PRO A 14 3.14 1.67 19.17
CA PRO A 14 1.77 2.08 19.47
C PRO A 14 1.33 3.24 18.56
N GLU A 15 0.04 3.26 18.20
CA GLU A 15 -0.55 4.32 17.38
C GLU A 15 -0.36 5.72 17.98
N SER A 16 -0.36 5.84 19.31
CA SER A 16 -0.15 7.11 20.01
C SER A 16 1.23 7.76 19.76
N MET A 17 2.21 6.97 19.31
CA MET A 17 3.54 7.46 18.93
C MET A 17 3.63 7.91 17.47
N MET A 18 2.59 7.67 16.65
CA MET A 18 2.57 8.08 15.25
C MET A 18 2.52 9.62 15.15
N PRO A 19 3.54 10.27 14.56
CA PRO A 19 3.50 11.71 14.32
C PRO A 19 2.35 12.07 13.37
N ALA A 20 1.64 13.16 13.65
CA ALA A 20 0.52 13.61 12.79
C ALA A 20 0.89 13.74 11.29
N PRO A 21 2.09 14.24 10.91
CA PRO A 21 2.50 14.25 9.50
C PRO A 21 2.62 12.85 8.87
N GLY A 22 3.01 11.84 9.66
CA GLY A 22 3.08 10.44 9.24
C GLY A 22 1.69 9.84 9.02
N ALA A 23 0.77 10.06 9.97
CA ALA A 23 -0.63 9.66 9.84
C ALA A 23 -1.28 10.30 8.59
N GLN A 24 -0.97 11.58 8.33
CA GLN A 24 -1.46 12.26 7.15
C GLN A 24 -0.93 11.64 5.85
N LEU A 25 0.36 11.28 5.79
CA LEU A 25 0.93 10.58 4.64
C LEU A 25 0.22 9.25 4.38
N VAL A 26 -0.01 8.43 5.41
CA VAL A 26 -0.73 7.14 5.28
C VAL A 26 -2.11 7.36 4.68
N ARG A 27 -2.88 8.32 5.21
CA ARG A 27 -4.22 8.66 4.69
C ARG A 27 -4.19 9.10 3.24
N ASP A 28 -3.21 9.91 2.85
CA ASP A 28 -3.11 10.40 1.49
C ASP A 28 -2.66 9.32 0.50
N CYS A 29 -1.77 8.41 0.92
CA CYS A 29 -1.38 7.27 0.11
C CYS A 29 -2.57 6.34 -0.20
N LEU A 30 -3.44 6.09 0.79
CA LEU A 30 -4.63 5.23 0.63
C LEU A 30 -5.70 5.84 -0.29
N LYS A 31 -5.68 7.16 -0.53
CA LYS A 31 -6.59 7.82 -1.48
C LYS A 31 -6.16 7.65 -2.94
N VAL A 32 -4.89 7.31 -3.21
CA VAL A 32 -4.37 7.19 -4.57
C VAL A 32 -4.61 5.77 -5.08
N LYS A 33 -5.52 5.63 -6.05
CA LYS A 33 -5.75 4.34 -6.72
C LYS A 33 -4.48 3.86 -7.41
N GLY A 34 -4.14 2.60 -7.17
CA GLY A 34 -2.97 1.95 -7.75
C GLY A 34 -1.62 2.54 -7.32
N MET A 35 -1.56 3.11 -6.13
CA MET A 35 -0.32 3.61 -5.53
C MET A 35 0.79 2.54 -5.56
N ARG A 36 1.92 2.85 -6.19
CA ARG A 36 3.06 1.93 -6.29
C ARG A 36 4.15 2.31 -5.29
N LYS A 37 5.08 1.38 -5.04
CA LYS A 37 6.26 1.62 -4.18
C LYS A 37 7.00 2.91 -4.56
N GLN A 38 7.28 3.14 -5.85
CA GLN A 38 8.03 4.32 -6.29
C GLN A 38 7.28 5.63 -5.98
N ASP A 39 5.97 5.64 -6.21
CA ASP A 39 5.12 6.81 -5.97
C ASP A 39 4.99 7.10 -4.47
N LEU A 40 4.84 6.06 -3.66
CA LEU A 40 4.82 6.12 -2.20
C LEU A 40 6.15 6.66 -1.64
N MET A 41 7.29 6.14 -2.11
CA MET A 41 8.63 6.63 -1.72
C MET A 41 8.85 8.08 -2.14
N LYS A 42 8.37 8.47 -3.33
CA LYS A 42 8.46 9.85 -3.84
C LYS A 42 7.59 10.80 -3.00
N MET A 43 6.37 10.41 -2.67
CA MET A 43 5.46 11.20 -1.85
C MET A 43 6.05 11.44 -0.45
N ALA A 44 6.59 10.40 0.20
CA ALA A 44 7.25 10.55 1.49
C ALA A 44 8.44 11.53 1.44
N ARG A 45 9.31 11.40 0.43
CA ARG A 45 10.44 12.32 0.22
C ARG A 45 10.00 13.75 -0.03
N SER A 46 8.92 13.95 -0.80
CA SER A 46 8.39 15.29 -1.08
C SER A 46 7.89 16.02 0.17
N ARG A 47 7.56 15.28 1.25
CA ARG A 47 7.19 15.83 2.56
C ARG A 47 8.39 16.05 3.49
N GLY A 48 9.62 15.88 2.98
CA GLY A 48 10.85 15.99 3.76
C GLY A 48 11.16 14.77 4.65
N PHE A 49 10.42 13.66 4.51
CA PHE A 49 10.69 12.44 5.26
C PHE A 49 11.81 11.64 4.60
N ARG A 50 12.46 10.77 5.36
CA ARG A 50 13.46 9.82 4.83
C ARG A 50 12.87 8.41 4.84
N PRO A 51 12.29 7.95 3.71
CA PRO A 51 11.73 6.62 3.62
C PRO A 51 12.78 5.55 3.37
N THR A 52 12.62 4.40 4.00
CA THR A 52 13.33 3.14 3.71
C THR A 52 12.33 2.06 3.34
N TRP A 53 12.79 1.07 2.57
CA TRP A 53 11.94 -0.02 2.10
C TRP A 53 12.68 -1.34 2.22
N LYS A 54 12.07 -2.33 2.87
CA LYS A 54 12.62 -3.67 3.04
C LYS A 54 11.53 -4.71 2.82
N ARG A 55 11.83 -5.77 2.07
CA ARG A 55 10.93 -6.93 1.96
C ARG A 55 10.97 -7.73 3.26
N LEU A 56 9.81 -8.12 3.79
CA LEU A 56 9.70 -8.93 5.00
C LEU A 56 9.36 -10.36 4.61
N GLU A 57 10.36 -11.10 4.13
CA GLU A 57 10.18 -12.45 3.56
C GLU A 57 9.54 -13.44 4.54
N HIS A 58 9.80 -13.28 5.84
CA HIS A 58 9.23 -14.10 6.91
C HIS A 58 7.72 -13.85 7.17
N LEU A 59 7.14 -12.76 6.66
CA LEU A 59 5.71 -12.45 6.79
C LEU A 59 4.90 -12.82 5.54
N GLY A 60 5.57 -13.36 4.52
CA GLY A 60 4.96 -13.78 3.26
C GLY A 60 5.06 -12.76 2.13
N PRO A 61 4.55 -13.13 0.94
CA PRO A 61 4.64 -12.31 -0.26
C PRO A 61 3.82 -11.02 -0.13
N GLY A 62 4.33 -9.94 -0.74
CA GLY A 62 3.64 -8.66 -0.76
C GLY A 62 3.74 -7.86 0.55
N VAL A 63 4.42 -8.36 1.58
CA VAL A 63 4.59 -7.65 2.86
C VAL A 63 5.97 -6.98 2.93
N TYR A 64 5.97 -5.69 3.24
CA TYR A 64 7.16 -4.86 3.27
C TYR A 64 7.21 -4.00 4.53
N GLY A 65 8.42 -3.80 5.04
CA GLY A 65 8.73 -2.79 6.03
C GLY A 65 8.98 -1.46 5.32
N PHE A 66 8.22 -0.45 5.70
CA PHE A 66 8.35 0.92 5.23
C PHE A 66 8.72 1.81 6.41
N GLY A 67 10.01 2.07 6.57
CA GLY A 67 10.50 2.95 7.62
C GLY A 67 10.38 4.40 7.20
N LEU A 68 9.87 5.27 8.08
CA LEU A 68 9.81 6.71 7.86
C LEU A 68 10.55 7.43 8.96
N THR A 69 11.61 8.16 8.62
CA THR A 69 12.15 9.17 9.53
C THR A 69 11.41 10.49 9.33
N ILE A 70 10.72 10.95 10.38
CA ILE A 70 9.95 12.19 10.44
C ILE A 70 10.58 13.06 11.55
N GLY A 71 11.40 14.04 11.16
CA GLY A 71 12.21 14.79 12.11
C GLY A 71 13.18 13.87 12.85
N ARG A 72 13.01 13.74 14.18
CA ARG A 72 13.78 12.82 15.04
C ARG A 72 13.05 11.49 15.33
N CYS A 73 11.81 11.33 14.87
CA CYS A 73 11.02 10.12 15.08
C CYS A 73 11.24 9.13 13.94
N VAL A 74 11.42 7.85 14.28
CA VAL A 74 11.43 6.75 13.31
C VAL A 74 10.13 5.98 13.47
N VAL A 75 9.34 5.94 12.41
CA VAL A 75 8.05 5.23 12.36
C VAL A 75 8.22 3.98 11.50
N PRO A 76 8.07 2.78 12.08
CA PRO A 76 8.00 1.54 11.33
C PRO A 76 6.57 1.31 10.85
N LEU A 77 6.36 1.29 9.54
CA LEU A 77 5.09 0.85 8.94
C LEU A 77 5.28 -0.53 8.31
N MET A 78 4.26 -1.37 8.43
CA MET A 78 4.07 -2.52 7.56
C MET A 78 3.22 -2.08 6.38
N VAL A 79 3.59 -2.52 5.18
CA VAL A 79 2.87 -2.22 3.94
C VAL A 79 2.53 -3.52 3.26
N ARG A 80 1.25 -3.68 2.91
CA ARG A 80 0.83 -4.74 2.02
C ARG A 80 0.67 -4.23 0.60
N MET A 81 1.34 -4.90 -0.33
CA MET A 81 1.23 -4.70 -1.76
C MET A 81 0.63 -5.96 -2.37
N VAL A 82 -0.30 -5.80 -3.30
CA VAL A 82 -0.91 -6.90 -4.06
C VAL A 82 -0.55 -6.81 -5.52
N VAL A 83 -0.31 -7.96 -6.13
CA VAL A 83 -0.12 -8.04 -7.59
C VAL A 83 -1.47 -7.86 -8.24
N VAL A 84 -1.62 -6.78 -9.00
CA VAL A 84 -2.79 -6.60 -9.85
C VAL A 84 -2.43 -7.12 -11.24
N SER A 85 -3.06 -8.22 -11.62
CA SER A 85 -3.07 -8.74 -13.00
C SER A 85 -4.10 -7.93 -13.78
N SER A 86 -3.71 -7.38 -14.91
CA SER A 86 -4.64 -6.81 -15.88
C SER A 86 -5.39 -7.93 -16.59
N THR A 87 -6.21 -8.69 -15.87
CA THR A 87 -7.15 -9.60 -16.52
C THR A 87 -8.28 -8.71 -17.02
N VAL A 88 -8.20 -8.34 -18.31
CA VAL A 88 -9.39 -7.96 -19.07
C VAL A 88 -10.35 -9.13 -18.91
N VAL A 89 -11.39 -8.95 -18.09
CA VAL A 89 -12.54 -9.82 -18.09
C VAL A 89 -13.14 -9.68 -19.49
N PRO A 90 -13.24 -10.71 -20.33
CA PRO A 90 -14.20 -10.65 -21.40
C PRO A 90 -15.56 -10.57 -20.70
N SER A 91 -16.23 -9.41 -20.80
CA SER A 91 -17.67 -9.35 -20.53
C SER A 91 -18.31 -10.56 -21.20
N PRO A 92 -19.20 -11.31 -20.53
CA PRO A 92 -20.17 -12.09 -21.27
C PRO A 92 -21.06 -11.07 -22.00
N ALA A 93 -20.68 -10.75 -23.23
CA ALA A 93 -21.60 -10.18 -24.20
C ALA A 93 -22.79 -11.14 -24.31
N SER A 94 -23.98 -10.57 -24.32
CA SER A 94 -25.26 -11.24 -24.49
C SER A 94 -25.19 -12.45 -25.40
N SER A 95 -25.69 -13.57 -24.92
CA SER A 95 -26.34 -14.56 -25.78
C SER A 95 -27.72 -14.78 -25.19
N GLU A 96 -28.67 -13.99 -25.68
CA GLU A 96 -30.03 -14.47 -25.86
C GLU A 96 -29.95 -15.81 -26.59
N GLN A 97 -30.42 -16.88 -25.96
CA GLN A 97 -30.95 -18.08 -26.62
C GLN A 97 -31.64 -18.94 -25.55
N GLN A 98 -32.90 -18.60 -25.24
CA GLN A 98 -33.89 -19.57 -24.77
C GLN A 98 -34.66 -20.07 -25.99
N PRO A 99 -34.57 -21.37 -26.29
CA PRO A 99 -35.73 -22.26 -26.24
C PRO A 99 -35.33 -23.63 -25.60
N LEU A 100 -36.17 -24.58 -25.20
CA LEU A 100 -37.55 -24.96 -25.50
C LEU A 100 -37.93 -25.96 -24.39
N PHE A 101 -38.91 -25.64 -23.53
CA PHE A 101 -39.84 -26.57 -22.89
C PHE A 101 -41.05 -25.76 -22.41
#